data_AF-G5JNA1-F1
#
_entry.id   AF-G5JNA1-F1
#
_cell.length_a   1.000
_cell.length_b   1.000
_cell.length_c   1.000
_cell.angle_alpha   90.00
_cell.angle_beta   90.00
_cell.angle_gamma   90.00
#
_symmetry.space_group_name_H-M   'P 1'
#
loop_
_entity.id
_entity.type
_entity.pdbx_description
1 polymer ?
#
loop_
_entity_poly.entity_id
_entity_poly.type
_entity_poly.pdbx_seq_one_letter_code
_entity_poly.pdbx_strand_id
1 'polypeptide(L)'
;MKKYLLLICCLCFLFLASCSKIMSNTTDSLKDKKGITHFEIGQTYHQDNGLYFKLVDEGTYIMYDDEASIYKTEEDLKNEADKEEARQYPSLYFYQGHYKKEGTDLILEDKTEIDLLFASVANYKKGIYFRVDYTKSTGTVRVKYSSQGLYFVRPRPIKNYYHKSNKKIPNSKDDFVSQYTYDPLTRNDYPR
;
A
#
# COMPACT_ATOMS: atom_id res chain seq x y z
N MET A 1 -34.86 27.03 -46.53
CA MET A 1 -34.13 25.90 -45.88
C MET A 1 -32.62 26.13 -45.71
N LYS A 2 -31.97 27.13 -46.33
CA LYS A 2 -30.53 27.39 -46.14
C LYS A 2 -30.13 28.22 -44.91
N LYS A 3 -31.06 29.01 -44.34
CA LYS A 3 -30.76 29.94 -43.22
C LYS A 3 -30.74 29.28 -41.83
N TYR A 4 -31.42 28.15 -41.65
CA TYR A 4 -31.44 27.41 -40.38
C TYR A 4 -30.29 26.41 -40.25
N LEU A 5 -29.71 25.95 -41.37
CA LEU A 5 -28.57 25.04 -41.38
C LEU A 5 -27.28 25.74 -40.88
N LEU A 6 -27.13 27.03 -41.17
CA LEU A 6 -25.97 27.82 -40.72
C LEU A 6 -26.01 28.11 -39.22
N LEU A 7 -27.21 28.26 -38.64
CA LEU A 7 -27.40 28.54 -37.22
C LEU A 7 -27.09 27.31 -36.35
N ILE A 8 -27.44 26.12 -36.83
CA ILE A 8 -27.14 24.84 -36.15
C ILE A 8 -25.64 24.54 -36.20
N CYS A 9 -24.96 24.80 -37.32
CA CYS A 9 -23.50 24.67 -37.38
C CYS A 9 -22.76 25.63 -36.42
N CYS A 10 -23.22 26.88 -36.26
CA CYS A 10 -22.61 27.81 -35.31
C CYS A 10 -22.79 27.41 -33.83
N LEU A 11 -23.93 26.81 -33.45
CA LEU A 11 -24.13 26.33 -32.08
C LEU A 11 -23.25 25.13 -31.74
N CYS A 12 -22.97 24.24 -32.71
CA CYS A 12 -22.11 23.07 -32.49
C CYS A 12 -20.64 23.45 -32.23
N PHE A 13 -20.13 24.53 -32.85
CA PHE A 13 -18.76 24.99 -32.61
C PHE A 13 -18.57 25.64 -31.24
N LEU A 14 -19.60 26.26 -30.66
CA LEU A 14 -19.52 26.88 -29.33
C LEU A 14 -19.57 25.86 -28.19
N PHE A 15 -20.19 24.69 -28.40
CA PHE A 15 -20.19 23.60 -27.42
C PHE A 15 -18.89 22.78 -27.40
N LEU A 16 -18.13 22.76 -28.50
CA LEU A 16 -16.84 22.05 -28.58
C LEU A 16 -15.69 22.82 -27.90
N ALA A 17 -15.79 24.13 -27.75
CA ALA A 17 -14.75 24.95 -27.10
C ALA A 17 -14.83 24.93 -25.56
N SER A 18 -15.98 24.56 -24.98
CA SER A 18 -16.21 24.50 -23.53
C SER A 18 -16.01 23.10 -22.94
N CYS A 19 -16.04 22.04 -23.76
CA CYS A 19 -15.67 20.68 -23.31
C CYS A 19 -14.15 20.50 -23.12
N SER A 20 -13.31 21.34 -23.72
CA SER A 20 -11.85 21.20 -23.65
C SER A 20 -11.25 21.68 -22.33
N LYS A 21 -12.00 22.38 -21.46
CA LYS A 21 -11.53 22.89 -20.17
C LYS A 21 -11.82 21.97 -18.98
N ILE A 22 -12.69 20.97 -19.14
CA ILE A 22 -13.07 20.05 -18.05
C ILE A 22 -12.18 18.79 -18.03
N MET A 23 -11.48 18.49 -19.12
CA MET A 23 -10.49 17.40 -19.20
C MET A 23 -9.04 17.82 -18.91
N SER A 24 -8.79 19.07 -18.50
CA SER A 24 -7.43 19.58 -18.23
C SER A 24 -6.98 19.44 -16.77
N ASN A 25 -7.89 19.13 -15.84
CA ASN A 25 -7.59 19.14 -14.40
C ASN A 25 -7.39 17.74 -13.77
N THR A 26 -7.40 16.67 -14.55
CA THR A 26 -7.22 15.30 -14.03
C THR A 26 -6.05 14.55 -14.65
N THR A 27 -5.22 15.24 -15.44
CA THR A 27 -4.03 14.67 -16.10
C THR A 27 -2.71 15.29 -15.66
N ASP A 28 -2.75 16.21 -14.70
CA ASP A 28 -1.56 16.94 -14.22
C ASP A 28 -0.78 16.25 -13.08
N SER A 29 -1.15 15.01 -12.69
CA SER A 29 -0.43 14.23 -11.66
C SER A 29 0.33 13.00 -12.18
N LEU A 30 0.20 12.66 -13.47
CA LEU A 30 0.91 11.54 -14.11
C LEU A 30 2.14 12.01 -14.91
N LYS A 31 2.77 13.12 -14.52
CA LYS A 31 4.14 13.42 -14.94
C LYS A 31 5.07 12.38 -14.33
N ASP A 32 5.58 11.47 -15.16
CA ASP A 32 6.79 10.65 -15.01
C ASP A 32 7.42 10.68 -13.60
N LYS A 33 6.76 10.09 -12.59
CA LYS A 33 7.41 9.85 -11.31
C LYS A 33 8.34 8.67 -11.50
N LYS A 34 9.54 8.93 -12.00
CA LYS A 34 10.63 7.96 -11.90
C LYS A 34 10.77 7.57 -10.43
N GLY A 35 10.81 6.26 -10.17
CA GLY A 35 11.13 5.71 -8.88
C GLY A 35 12.56 6.04 -8.46
N ILE A 36 12.85 5.79 -7.20
CA ILE A 36 14.20 5.88 -6.65
C ILE A 36 15.11 4.80 -7.28
N THR A 37 16.38 5.12 -7.43
CA THR A 37 17.38 4.24 -8.09
C THR A 37 18.29 3.52 -7.10
N HIS A 38 18.26 3.93 -5.83
CA HIS A 38 19.00 3.31 -4.74
C HIS A 38 18.25 3.48 -3.42
N PHE A 39 18.46 2.54 -2.49
CA PHE A 39 17.96 2.63 -1.12
C PHE A 39 19.03 3.18 -0.19
N GLU A 40 18.62 4.06 0.72
CA GLU A 40 19.39 4.59 1.82
C GLU A 40 18.98 3.84 3.10
N ILE A 41 19.95 3.50 3.94
CA ILE A 41 19.70 2.89 5.25
C ILE A 41 18.94 3.91 6.13
N GLY A 42 17.91 3.44 6.83
CA GLY A 42 17.04 4.24 7.70
C GLY A 42 15.93 5.01 6.96
N GLN A 43 16.03 5.20 5.65
CA GLN A 43 15.01 5.88 4.86
C GLN A 43 13.81 4.96 4.60
N THR A 44 12.60 5.48 4.81
CA THR A 44 11.37 4.77 4.45
C THR A 44 10.96 5.09 3.02
N TYR A 45 10.50 4.08 2.31
CA TYR A 45 10.00 4.15 0.95
C TYR A 45 8.57 3.63 0.93
N HIS A 46 7.76 4.12 0.00
CA HIS A 46 6.48 3.51 -0.33
C HIS A 46 6.56 2.96 -1.75
N GLN A 47 5.92 1.83 -1.97
CA GLN A 47 5.71 1.23 -3.28
C GLN A 47 4.34 1.68 -3.81
N ASP A 48 4.15 1.70 -5.13
CA ASP A 48 2.89 2.14 -5.77
C ASP A 48 1.64 1.41 -5.25
N ASN A 49 1.77 0.20 -4.72
CA ASN A 49 0.68 -0.58 -4.15
C ASN A 49 0.39 -0.27 -2.66
N GLY A 50 1.03 0.75 -2.07
CA GLY A 50 0.80 1.16 -0.68
C GLY A 50 1.74 0.52 0.35
N LEU A 51 2.49 -0.52 -0.03
CA LEU A 51 3.45 -1.18 0.84
C LEU A 51 4.61 -0.24 1.18
N TYR A 52 5.01 -0.20 2.45
CA TYR A 52 6.19 0.51 2.90
C TYR A 52 7.41 -0.42 2.98
N PHE A 53 8.58 0.12 2.68
CA PHE A 53 9.86 -0.60 2.68
C PHE A 53 10.97 0.24 3.32
N LYS A 54 11.90 -0.40 4.02
CA LYS A 54 13.07 0.25 4.61
C LYS A 54 14.22 -0.75 4.76
N LEU A 55 15.44 -0.31 4.47
CA LEU A 55 16.66 -0.97 4.95
C LEU A 55 16.98 -0.40 6.32
N VAL A 56 17.03 -1.24 7.35
CA VAL A 56 17.22 -0.80 8.74
C VAL A 56 18.69 -0.55 9.04
N ASP A 57 19.53 -1.50 8.63
CA ASP A 57 20.98 -1.54 8.80
C ASP A 57 21.61 -2.34 7.65
N GLU A 58 22.89 -2.68 7.76
CA GLU A 58 23.55 -3.58 6.83
C GLU A 58 23.07 -5.02 7.00
N GLY A 59 22.04 -5.37 6.24
CA GLY A 59 21.55 -6.74 6.12
C GLY A 59 20.15 -6.98 6.66
N THR A 60 19.53 -6.00 7.32
CA THR A 60 18.13 -6.09 7.76
C THR A 60 17.22 -5.19 6.94
N TYR A 61 16.09 -5.74 6.48
CA TYR A 61 15.03 -4.96 5.84
C TYR A 61 13.70 -5.15 6.54
N ILE A 62 12.82 -4.17 6.35
CA ILE A 62 11.43 -4.18 6.80
C ILE A 62 10.50 -3.92 5.64
N MET A 63 9.38 -4.64 5.61
CA MET A 63 8.18 -4.24 4.87
C MET A 63 7.03 -4.03 5.86
N TYR A 64 6.18 -3.05 5.59
CA TYR A 64 5.02 -2.74 6.43
C TYR A 64 3.81 -2.47 5.53
N ASP A 65 2.71 -3.16 5.82
CA ASP A 65 1.43 -3.00 5.13
C ASP A 65 0.32 -2.66 6.11
N ASP A 66 -0.52 -1.70 5.73
CA ASP A 66 -1.58 -1.11 6.55
C ASP A 66 -2.93 -1.35 5.90
N GLU A 67 -3.28 -2.63 5.78
CA GLU A 67 -4.54 -3.05 5.16
C GLU A 67 -5.75 -2.61 5.99
N ALA A 68 -5.59 -2.47 7.32
CA ALA A 68 -6.61 -1.93 8.21
C ALA A 68 -7.07 -0.51 7.82
N SER A 69 -6.19 0.32 7.27
CA SER A 69 -6.48 1.72 6.97
C SER A 69 -7.53 1.92 5.88
N ILE A 70 -7.84 0.91 5.07
CA ILE A 70 -8.86 1.01 4.01
C ILE A 70 -10.27 1.15 4.62
N TYR A 71 -10.50 0.55 5.80
CA TYR A 71 -11.78 0.59 6.49
C TYR A 71 -11.91 1.88 7.30
N LYS A 72 -12.79 2.79 6.89
CA LYS A 72 -13.04 4.06 7.61
C LYS A 72 -14.10 3.89 8.69
N THR A 73 -15.03 2.98 8.46
CA THR A 73 -16.21 2.68 9.28
C THR A 73 -16.41 1.16 9.44
N GLU A 74 -17.21 0.75 10.42
CA GLU A 74 -17.60 -0.66 10.58
C GLU A 74 -18.45 -1.16 9.40
N GLU A 75 -19.14 -0.25 8.70
CA GLU A 75 -19.90 -0.58 7.50
C GLU A 75 -18.97 -0.96 6.35
N ASP A 76 -17.83 -0.29 6.19
CA ASP A 76 -16.82 -0.66 5.18
C ASP A 76 -16.31 -2.10 5.40
N LEU A 77 -16.02 -2.43 6.66
CA LEU A 77 -15.55 -3.76 7.05
C LEU A 77 -16.63 -4.83 6.80
N LYS A 78 -17.88 -4.55 7.17
CA LYS A 78 -19.01 -5.45 6.93
C LYS A 78 -19.23 -5.67 5.43
N ASN A 79 -19.24 -4.61 4.64
CA ASN A 79 -19.45 -4.69 3.20
C ASN A 79 -18.36 -5.53 2.52
N GLU A 80 -17.12 -5.49 3.01
CA GLU A 80 -16.05 -6.33 2.48
C GLU A 80 -16.20 -7.79 2.92
N ALA A 81 -16.59 -8.04 4.18
CA ALA A 81 -16.89 -9.38 4.66
C ALA A 81 -18.05 -10.05 3.91
N ASP A 82 -19.07 -9.27 3.55
CA ASP A 82 -20.21 -9.75 2.77
C ASP A 82 -19.82 -10.11 1.33
N LYS A 83 -18.88 -9.38 0.71
CA LYS A 83 -18.37 -9.68 -0.65
C LYS A 83 -17.49 -10.93 -0.70
N GLU A 84 -16.62 -11.08 0.28
CA GLU A 84 -15.67 -12.20 0.34
C GLU A 84 -16.30 -13.47 0.93
N GLU A 85 -17.57 -13.40 1.35
CA GLU A 85 -18.29 -14.46 2.07
C GLU A 85 -17.49 -15.03 3.25
N ALA A 86 -16.65 -14.18 3.86
CA ALA A 86 -15.69 -14.55 4.88
C ALA A 86 -15.54 -13.43 5.90
N ARG A 87 -15.34 -13.79 7.18
CA ARG A 87 -15.10 -12.80 8.22
C ARG A 87 -13.80 -12.05 7.92
N GLN A 88 -13.90 -10.73 7.80
CA GLN A 88 -12.76 -9.84 7.64
C GLN A 88 -12.42 -9.17 8.97
N TYR A 89 -11.13 -8.97 9.19
CA TYR A 89 -10.61 -8.19 10.31
C TYR A 89 -9.67 -7.12 9.74
N PRO A 90 -9.71 -5.87 10.25
CA PRO A 90 -8.63 -4.94 9.98
C PRO A 90 -7.31 -5.57 10.46
N SER A 91 -6.30 -5.55 9.60
CA SER A 91 -5.01 -6.17 9.84
C SER A 91 -3.84 -5.22 9.54
N LEU A 92 -2.76 -5.39 10.30
CA LEU A 92 -1.47 -4.76 10.04
C LEU A 92 -0.42 -5.85 9.84
N TYR A 93 0.31 -5.76 8.73
CA TYR A 93 1.36 -6.71 8.42
C TYR A 93 2.73 -6.06 8.57
N PHE A 94 3.60 -6.71 9.32
CA PHE A 94 4.99 -6.33 9.45
C PHE A 94 5.87 -7.50 9.07
N TYR A 95 6.82 -7.24 8.16
CA TYR A 95 7.79 -8.22 7.72
C TYR A 95 9.18 -7.73 8.11
N GLN A 96 9.96 -8.58 8.75
CA GLN A 96 11.37 -8.35 8.98
C GLN A 96 12.15 -9.53 8.42
N GLY A 97 13.16 -9.23 7.62
CA GLY A 97 14.02 -10.25 7.02
C GLY A 97 15.41 -9.74 6.72
N HIS A 98 16.17 -10.59 6.02
CA HIS A 98 17.54 -10.30 5.66
C HIS A 98 17.68 -9.90 4.20
N TYR A 99 18.65 -9.05 3.88
CA TYR A 99 18.95 -8.74 2.48
C TYR A 99 20.43 -8.81 2.17
N LYS A 100 20.71 -9.10 0.90
CA LYS A 100 22.05 -9.04 0.30
C LYS A 100 22.00 -8.16 -0.94
N LYS A 101 23.13 -7.50 -1.23
CA LYS A 101 23.32 -6.73 -2.47
C LYS A 101 23.96 -7.63 -3.52
N GLU A 102 23.37 -7.69 -4.71
CA GLU A 102 23.93 -8.36 -5.89
C GLU A 102 24.07 -7.33 -7.02
N GLY A 103 25.23 -6.68 -7.08
CA GLY A 103 25.42 -5.54 -7.99
C GLY A 103 24.47 -4.39 -7.63
N THR A 104 23.59 -4.02 -8.56
CA THR A 104 22.54 -2.99 -8.35
C THR A 104 21.24 -3.54 -7.77
N ASP A 105 21.10 -4.86 -7.70
CA ASP A 105 19.89 -5.50 -7.23
C ASP A 105 19.97 -5.80 -5.72
N LEU A 106 18.81 -5.90 -5.07
CA LEU A 106 18.70 -6.44 -3.72
C LEU A 106 18.02 -7.81 -3.75
N ILE A 107 18.58 -8.73 -2.97
CA ILE A 107 18.01 -10.04 -2.71
C ILE A 107 17.46 -10.02 -1.29
N LEU A 108 16.15 -10.08 -1.17
CA LEU A 108 15.42 -10.17 0.09
C LEU A 108 15.21 -11.65 0.40
N GLU A 109 15.66 -12.08 1.56
CA GLU A 109 15.65 -13.46 2.03
C GLU A 109 14.97 -13.53 3.41
N ASP A 110 14.50 -14.73 3.75
CA ASP A 110 14.08 -15.14 5.09
C ASP A 110 13.34 -14.06 5.88
N LYS A 111 12.01 -14.05 5.75
CA LYS A 111 11.18 -13.07 6.46
C LYS A 111 10.34 -13.72 7.54
N THR A 112 10.30 -13.07 8.69
CA THR A 112 9.25 -13.27 9.69
C THR A 112 8.16 -12.24 9.42
N GLU A 113 6.96 -12.74 9.19
CA GLU A 113 5.72 -11.97 9.11
C GLU A 113 5.04 -11.96 10.48
N ILE A 114 4.51 -10.79 10.83
CA ILE A 114 3.69 -10.54 12.00
C ILE A 114 2.41 -9.91 11.48
N ASP A 115 1.29 -10.56 11.80
CA ASP A 115 -0.04 -10.05 11.48
C ASP A 115 -0.74 -9.68 12.79
N LEU A 116 -1.07 -8.40 12.96
CA LEU A 116 -1.89 -7.92 14.06
C LEU A 116 -3.34 -7.78 13.59
N LEU A 117 -4.23 -8.57 14.17
CA LEU A 117 -5.66 -8.55 13.87
C LEU A 117 -6.41 -7.72 14.92
N PHE A 118 -7.25 -6.81 14.42
CA PHE A 118 -8.09 -5.94 15.22
C PHE A 118 -9.55 -6.39 15.11
N ALA A 119 -10.31 -6.34 16.20
CA ALA A 119 -11.67 -6.89 16.21
C ALA A 119 -12.67 -6.00 15.45
N SER A 120 -12.35 -4.72 15.29
CA SER A 120 -13.19 -3.69 14.67
C SER A 120 -12.33 -2.52 14.20
N VAL A 121 -12.91 -1.63 13.39
CA VAL A 121 -12.26 -0.37 13.00
C VAL A 121 -12.01 0.52 14.22
N ALA A 122 -12.91 0.50 15.21
CA ALA A 122 -12.73 1.20 16.48
C ALA A 122 -11.54 0.68 17.28
N ASN A 123 -11.31 -0.64 17.30
CA ASN A 123 -10.16 -1.26 17.96
C ASN A 123 -8.85 -0.90 17.26
N TYR A 124 -8.81 -0.94 15.93
CA TYR A 124 -7.67 -0.47 15.14
C TYR A 124 -7.30 0.99 15.45
N LYS A 125 -8.28 1.89 15.46
CA LYS A 125 -8.07 3.31 15.82
C LYS A 125 -7.55 3.52 17.24
N LYS A 126 -7.85 2.60 18.16
CA LYS A 126 -7.35 2.61 19.54
C LYS A 126 -6.00 1.89 19.69
N GLY A 127 -5.51 1.23 18.64
CA GLY A 127 -4.30 0.41 18.70
C GLY A 127 -4.45 -0.84 19.58
N ILE A 128 -5.66 -1.41 19.67
CA ILE A 128 -5.94 -2.57 20.52
C ILE A 128 -6.19 -3.80 19.64
N TYR A 129 -5.25 -4.73 19.63
CA TYR A 129 -5.34 -5.96 18.85
C TYR A 129 -5.80 -7.14 19.73
N PHE A 130 -6.53 -8.08 19.15
CA PHE A 130 -7.02 -9.26 19.88
C PHE A 130 -6.23 -10.52 19.57
N ARG A 131 -5.46 -10.51 18.48
CA ARG A 131 -4.67 -11.64 18.01
C ARG A 131 -3.44 -11.16 17.27
N VAL A 132 -2.34 -11.87 17.49
CA VAL A 132 -1.11 -11.73 16.71
C VAL A 132 -0.74 -13.10 16.17
N ASP A 133 -0.48 -13.17 14.87
CA ASP A 133 0.03 -14.36 14.21
C ASP A 133 1.48 -14.13 13.74
N TYR A 134 2.29 -15.19 13.84
CA TYR A 134 3.69 -15.18 13.43
C TYR A 134 3.93 -16.25 12.39
N THR A 135 4.35 -15.83 11.20
CA THR A 135 4.64 -16.75 10.09
C THR A 135 6.07 -16.58 9.64
N LYS A 136 6.82 -17.69 9.54
CA LYS A 136 8.15 -17.68 8.92
C LYS A 136 8.03 -18.14 7.48
N SER A 137 8.65 -17.41 6.56
CA SER A 137 8.71 -17.78 5.16
C SER A 137 10.17 -17.81 4.71
N THR A 138 10.58 -18.98 4.21
CA THR A 138 11.87 -19.19 3.54
C THR A 138 11.66 -19.02 2.05
N GLY A 139 11.93 -17.83 1.55
CA GLY A 139 11.74 -17.49 0.15
C GLY A 139 12.61 -16.31 -0.20
N THR A 140 13.00 -16.25 -1.47
CA THR A 140 13.85 -15.19 -1.97
C THR A 140 13.06 -14.31 -2.92
N VAL A 141 13.16 -13.00 -2.75
CA VAL A 141 12.62 -12.04 -3.69
C VAL A 141 13.68 -11.04 -4.12
N ARG A 142 13.71 -10.74 -5.42
CA ARG A 142 14.62 -9.77 -6.00
C ARG A 142 13.95 -8.41 -6.17
N VAL A 143 14.61 -7.35 -5.74
CA VAL A 143 14.33 -5.97 -6.13
C VAL A 143 15.32 -5.58 -7.21
N LYS A 144 14.80 -5.27 -8.41
CA LYS A 144 15.60 -4.98 -9.59
C LYS A 144 15.66 -3.51 -9.91
N TYR A 145 16.82 -3.08 -10.40
CA TYR A 145 16.97 -1.77 -11.02
C TYR A 145 16.39 -1.73 -12.45
N SER A 146 15.84 -0.58 -12.83
CA SER A 146 15.50 -0.23 -14.21
C SER A 146 15.70 1.27 -14.44
N SER A 147 15.62 1.69 -15.71
CA SER A 147 15.66 3.12 -16.08
C SER A 147 14.53 3.96 -15.46
N GLN A 148 13.45 3.32 -15.00
CA GLN A 148 12.32 3.95 -14.32
C GLN A 148 12.42 3.89 -12.79
N GLY A 149 13.43 3.21 -12.23
CA GLY A 149 13.63 3.05 -10.79
C GLY A 149 13.67 1.59 -10.35
N LEU A 150 13.82 1.40 -9.04
CA LEU A 150 13.79 0.10 -8.37
C LEU A 150 12.36 -0.42 -8.24
N TYR A 151 12.18 -1.73 -8.47
CA TYR A 151 10.88 -2.40 -8.33
C TYR A 151 11.03 -3.83 -7.85
N PHE A 152 10.02 -4.33 -7.14
CA PHE A 152 9.95 -5.71 -6.67
C PHE A 152 9.57 -6.65 -7.83
N VAL A 153 10.35 -7.70 -8.06
CA VAL A 153 10.05 -8.68 -9.12
C VAL A 153 8.93 -9.62 -8.65
N ARG A 154 7.77 -9.54 -9.30
CA ARG A 154 6.64 -10.46 -9.08
C ARG A 154 6.47 -11.41 -10.28
N PRO A 155 5.81 -12.57 -10.09
CA PRO A 155 5.45 -13.48 -11.20
C PRO A 155 4.55 -12.85 -12.27
N ARG A 156 3.78 -11.80 -11.93
CA ARG A 156 2.92 -11.04 -12.85
C ARG A 156 3.60 -9.73 -13.29
N PRO A 157 3.33 -9.20 -14.50
CA PRO A 157 4.14 -8.14 -15.13
C PRO A 157 3.96 -6.73 -14.56
N ILE A 158 3.35 -6.56 -13.39
CA ILE A 158 3.14 -5.24 -12.78
C ILE A 158 4.42 -4.82 -12.05
N LYS A 159 5.04 -3.75 -12.53
CA LYS A 159 6.18 -3.11 -11.88
C LYS A 159 5.65 -2.01 -10.97
N ASN A 160 5.74 -2.22 -9.66
CA ASN A 160 5.47 -1.19 -8.68
C ASN A 160 6.82 -0.61 -8.22
N TYR A 161 7.04 0.67 -8.51
CA TYR A 161 8.28 1.36 -8.21
C TYR A 161 8.28 1.91 -6.79
N TYR A 162 9.48 2.12 -6.24
CA TYR A 162 9.67 2.70 -4.92
C TYR A 162 9.86 4.21 -4.98
N HIS A 163 9.27 4.92 -4.03
CA HIS A 163 9.36 6.36 -3.86
C HIS A 163 9.69 6.71 -2.42
N LYS A 164 10.45 7.80 -2.18
CA LYS A 164 10.74 8.25 -0.81
C LYS A 164 9.44 8.55 -0.08
N SER A 165 9.37 8.18 1.20
CA SER A 165 8.25 8.44 2.09
C SER A 165 8.75 9.07 3.38
N ASN A 166 7.96 10.01 3.92
CA ASN A 166 8.21 10.58 5.24
C ASN A 166 7.50 9.79 6.36
N LYS A 167 6.75 8.73 6.02
CA LYS A 167 6.14 7.85 7.02
C LYS A 167 7.25 7.19 7.83
N LYS A 168 7.16 7.30 9.15
CA LYS A 168 8.03 6.55 10.06
C LYS A 168 7.41 5.17 10.25
N ILE A 169 8.18 4.11 9.95
CA ILE A 169 7.82 2.73 10.26
C ILE A 169 8.78 2.16 11.31
N PRO A 170 8.37 1.20 12.15
CA PRO A 170 9.21 0.58 13.18
C PRO A 170 10.54 0.01 12.64
N ASN A 171 11.57 -0.11 13.48
CA ASN A 171 12.90 -0.67 13.09
C ASN A 171 13.05 -2.15 13.42
N SER A 172 12.11 -2.74 14.16
CA SER A 172 12.13 -4.15 14.53
C SER A 172 10.72 -4.67 14.80
N LYS A 173 10.59 -5.99 14.88
CA LYS A 173 9.40 -6.65 15.43
C LYS A 173 8.98 -6.08 16.79
N ASP A 174 9.92 -5.95 17.71
CA ASP A 174 9.60 -5.59 19.08
C ASP A 174 9.15 -4.11 19.15
N ASP A 175 9.77 -3.25 18.34
CA ASP A 175 9.31 -1.87 18.15
C ASP A 175 7.91 -1.82 17.52
N PHE A 176 7.61 -2.72 16.58
CA PHE A 176 6.30 -2.77 15.94
C PHE A 176 5.21 -3.18 16.92
N VAL A 177 5.38 -4.32 17.62
CA VAL A 177 4.36 -4.84 18.53
C VAL A 177 4.17 -3.94 19.75
N SER A 178 5.23 -3.33 20.27
CA SER A 178 5.15 -2.43 21.44
C SER A 178 4.35 -1.14 21.20
N GLN A 179 4.01 -0.82 19.95
CA GLN A 179 3.12 0.30 19.62
C GLN A 179 1.63 -0.01 19.85
N TYR A 180 1.29 -1.28 20.12
CA TYR A 180 -0.10 -1.74 20.25
C TYR A 180 -0.34 -2.45 21.57
N THR A 181 -1.60 -2.44 22.01
CA THR A 181 -2.04 -3.09 23.25
C THR A 181 -2.77 -4.39 22.92
N TYR A 182 -2.35 -5.49 23.54
CA TYR A 182 -3.05 -6.76 23.45
C TYR A 182 -4.28 -6.78 24.36
N ASP A 183 -5.45 -7.03 23.80
CA ASP A 183 -6.66 -7.32 24.56
C ASP A 183 -7.52 -8.38 23.83
N PRO A 184 -7.42 -9.65 24.21
CA PRO A 184 -8.19 -10.72 23.58
C PRO A 184 -9.70 -10.61 23.85
N LEU A 185 -10.13 -9.87 24.87
CA LEU A 185 -11.54 -9.71 25.22
C LEU A 185 -12.27 -8.78 24.24
N THR A 186 -11.53 -8.02 23.44
CA THR A 186 -12.11 -7.21 22.36
C THR A 186 -12.66 -8.06 21.22
N ARG A 187 -12.22 -9.31 21.11
CA ARG A 187 -12.82 -10.29 20.22
C ARG A 187 -14.16 -10.73 20.82
N ASN A 188 -15.23 -10.02 20.46
CA ASN A 188 -16.59 -10.44 20.76
C ASN A 188 -16.94 -11.68 19.90
N ASP A 189 -16.47 -12.85 20.32
CA ASP A 189 -16.95 -14.12 19.81
C ASP A 189 -18.34 -14.42 20.37
N TYR A 190 -19.39 -13.70 19.99
CA TYR A 190 -20.76 -14.20 20.16
C TYR A 190 -21.70 -13.71 19.06
N PRO A 191 -22.59 -14.60 18.53
CA PRO A 191 -23.70 -14.21 17.68
C PRO A 191 -24.62 -13.27 18.47
N ARG A 192 -25.14 -12.24 17.80
CA ARG A 192 -26.43 -11.67 18.17
C ARG A 192 -27.47 -12.20 17.21
#